data_AF-A0A7S2GZJ9-F1
#
_entry.id   AF-A0A7S2GZJ9-F1
#
_cell.length_a   1.000
_cell.length_b   1.000
_cell.length_c   1.000
_cell.angle_alpha   90.00
_cell.angle_beta   90.00
_cell.angle_gamma   90.00
#
_symmetry.space_group_name_H-M   'P 1'
#
loop_
_entity.id
_entity.type
_entity.pdbx_description
1 polymer ?
#
loop_
_entity_poly.entity_id
_entity_poly.type
_entity_poly.pdbx_seq_one_letter_code
_entity_poly.pdbx_strand_id
1 'polypeptide(L)'
;GGGSGDGGSAGSGDPSAVHVISIENTQSHALTCSKARGSAGQHFRVLGGPDALAPPLREALSALHRLEWVGLTDLFEQSLCLLHYQANGTLPKSCDCDSAERIDRARLGAWRETRSEKRDPRLLPAEVLAMIDAQTAVDASLFAAALRLLLGRLRTVEQRTGMRVLACIDWEHLRRTTDYIPGLWKGPEALLADELASQVG
;
A
#
# COMPACT_ATOMS: atom_id res chain seq x y z
N GLY A 1 -10.23 1.79 62.34
CA GLY A 1 -9.59 0.82 61.42
C GLY A 1 -10.66 -0.08 60.89
N GLY A 2 -10.83 -0.13 59.58
CA GLY A 2 -11.84 -0.94 58.91
C GLY A 2 -11.64 -0.82 57.41
N GLY A 3 -10.75 -1.67 56.87
CA GLY A 3 -10.53 -1.83 55.44
C GLY A 3 -11.50 -2.87 54.87
N SER A 4 -12.02 -2.59 53.69
CA SER A 4 -12.70 -3.49 52.75
C SER A 4 -12.86 -2.67 51.48
N GLY A 5 -12.40 -3.05 50.29
CA GLY A 5 -11.89 -4.31 49.75
C GLY A 5 -12.15 -4.17 48.25
N ASP A 6 -11.07 -4.14 47.47
CA ASP A 6 -11.08 -3.90 46.03
C ASP A 6 -11.89 -4.95 45.26
N GLY A 7 -12.82 -4.47 44.42
CA GLY A 7 -13.51 -5.26 43.40
C GLY A 7 -12.92 -5.00 42.02
N GLY A 8 -11.70 -5.51 41.78
CA GLY A 8 -11.07 -5.50 40.46
C GLY A 8 -11.78 -6.49 39.53
N SER A 9 -12.59 -5.99 38.61
CA SER A 9 -13.19 -6.77 37.54
C SER A 9 -12.11 -7.17 36.52
N ALA A 10 -11.62 -8.40 36.62
CA ALA A 10 -10.78 -9.02 35.61
C ALA A 10 -11.62 -9.26 34.34
N GLY A 11 -11.41 -8.45 33.32
CA GLY A 11 -11.94 -8.68 31.99
C GLY A 11 -11.32 -9.95 31.40
N SER A 12 -12.14 -11.00 31.27
CA SER A 12 -11.84 -12.18 30.47
C SER A 12 -11.80 -11.78 29.00
N GLY A 13 -10.61 -11.42 28.51
CA GLY A 13 -10.37 -11.21 27.08
C GLY A 13 -10.49 -12.55 26.36
N ASP A 14 -11.53 -12.71 25.56
CA ASP A 14 -11.72 -13.87 24.71
C ASP A 14 -10.58 -13.96 23.66
N PRO A 15 -9.74 -15.01 23.65
CA PRO A 15 -8.67 -15.17 22.67
C PRO A 15 -9.18 -15.40 21.24
N SER A 16 -10.49 -15.59 21.02
CA SER A 16 -11.11 -15.60 19.68
C SER A 16 -11.52 -14.24 19.14
N ALA A 17 -11.32 -13.14 19.88
CA ALA A 17 -11.56 -11.81 19.35
C ALA A 17 -10.48 -11.47 18.30
N VAL A 18 -10.73 -11.82 17.04
CA VAL A 18 -9.95 -11.36 15.90
C VAL A 18 -10.01 -9.83 15.93
N HIS A 19 -8.92 -9.20 16.37
CA HIS A 19 -8.76 -7.76 16.22
C HIS A 19 -8.58 -7.46 14.73
N VAL A 20 -9.71 -7.12 14.11
CA VAL A 20 -9.81 -6.65 12.74
C VAL A 20 -9.01 -5.36 12.64
N ILE A 21 -8.37 -5.16 11.48
CA ILE A 21 -7.59 -3.96 11.15
C ILE A 21 -8.39 -2.74 11.61
N SER A 22 -7.81 -1.89 12.47
CA SER A 22 -8.47 -0.62 12.79
C SER A 22 -8.66 0.13 11.48
N ILE A 23 -9.91 0.42 11.11
CA ILE A 23 -10.30 1.15 9.89
C ILE A 23 -9.51 2.46 9.78
N GLU A 24 -9.12 3.02 10.92
CA GLU A 24 -8.30 4.22 11.07
C GLU A 24 -6.90 4.12 10.43
N ASN A 25 -6.41 2.90 10.19
CA ASN A 25 -5.08 2.64 9.61
C ASN A 25 -5.11 2.36 8.09
N THR A 26 -6.23 2.60 7.42
CA THR A 26 -6.31 2.47 5.95
C THR A 26 -5.64 3.66 5.25
N GLN A 27 -5.10 3.43 4.05
CA GLN A 27 -4.40 4.45 3.28
C GLN A 27 -5.36 5.52 2.77
N SER A 28 -6.57 5.10 2.40
CA SER A 28 -7.62 5.99 1.93
C SER A 28 -7.96 7.08 2.97
N HIS A 29 -8.09 6.71 4.24
CA HIS A 29 -8.26 7.68 5.33
C HIS A 29 -7.06 8.61 5.50
N ALA A 30 -5.84 8.07 5.46
CA ALA A 30 -4.62 8.88 5.57
C ALA A 30 -4.55 9.96 4.48
N LEU A 31 -4.99 9.65 3.26
CA LEU A 31 -4.98 10.57 2.12
C LEU A 31 -6.13 11.58 2.12
N THR A 32 -7.23 11.33 2.84
CA THR A 32 -8.36 12.26 2.98
C THR A 32 -8.35 13.07 4.27
N CYS A 33 -7.37 12.85 5.16
CA CYS A 33 -7.24 13.62 6.39
C CYS A 33 -6.98 15.12 6.14
N SER A 34 -7.76 16.01 6.78
CA SER A 34 -7.50 17.45 6.78
C SER A 34 -7.05 17.95 8.17
N LYS A 35 -5.98 18.77 8.20
CA LYS A 35 -5.42 19.36 9.44
C LYS A 35 -6.43 20.20 10.23
N ALA A 36 -7.51 20.67 9.59
CA ALA A 36 -8.56 21.46 10.24
C ALA A 36 -9.38 20.66 11.29
N ARG A 37 -9.30 19.33 11.28
CA ARG A 37 -10.03 18.46 12.23
C ARG A 37 -9.14 17.57 13.12
N GLY A 38 -7.81 17.70 13.05
CA GLY A 38 -6.89 16.97 13.91
C GLY A 38 -5.46 17.53 13.83
N SER A 39 -4.87 17.82 15.00
CA SER A 39 -3.45 18.17 15.14
C SER A 39 -2.56 16.95 14.88
N ALA A 40 -1.25 17.15 14.75
CA ALA A 40 -0.21 16.16 14.43
C ALA A 40 -0.04 14.98 15.43
N GLY A 41 -1.05 14.68 16.25
CA GLY A 41 -1.14 13.50 17.13
C GLY A 41 -2.54 12.87 17.18
N GLN A 42 -3.48 13.31 16.35
CA GLN A 42 -4.87 12.80 16.30
C GLN A 42 -5.25 12.25 14.92
N HIS A 43 -4.31 11.58 14.24
CA HIS A 43 -4.55 10.94 12.93
C HIS A 43 -5.66 9.87 12.94
N PHE A 44 -6.18 9.51 14.11
CA PHE A 44 -7.14 8.43 14.33
C PHE A 44 -8.26 8.86 15.27
N ARG A 45 -8.82 10.06 15.07
CA ARG A 45 -10.05 10.40 15.81
C ARG A 45 -11.13 9.46 15.27
N VAL A 46 -11.56 8.50 16.10
CA VAL A 46 -12.64 7.53 15.85
C VAL A 46 -13.65 8.15 14.89
N LEU A 47 -13.58 7.75 13.63
CA LEU A 47 -14.57 8.14 12.65
C LEU A 47 -15.83 7.37 13.04
N GLY A 48 -16.70 8.01 13.80
CA GLY A 48 -18.03 7.49 14.08
C GLY A 48 -18.92 7.72 12.87
N GLY A 49 -19.62 6.68 12.41
CA GLY A 49 -20.64 6.77 11.37
C GLY A 49 -20.27 6.11 10.04
N PRO A 50 -21.22 6.05 9.09
CA PRO A 50 -21.05 5.36 7.80
C PRO A 50 -19.91 5.94 6.93
N ASP A 51 -19.61 7.23 7.07
CA ASP A 51 -18.53 7.90 6.34
C ASP A 51 -17.13 7.40 6.75
N ALA A 52 -17.02 6.74 7.91
CA ALA A 52 -15.80 6.09 8.36
C ALA A 52 -15.41 4.88 7.51
N LEU A 53 -16.36 4.26 6.81
CA LEU A 53 -16.09 3.05 6.03
C LEU A 53 -15.74 3.35 4.56
N ALA A 54 -16.05 4.56 4.09
CA ALA A 54 -15.86 4.94 2.70
C ALA A 54 -15.39 6.40 2.59
N PRO A 55 -14.10 6.68 2.86
CA PRO A 55 -13.55 8.01 2.63
C PRO A 55 -13.72 8.42 1.15
N PRO A 56 -13.85 9.72 0.83
CA PRO A 56 -14.11 10.15 -0.55
C PRO A 56 -12.97 9.75 -1.51
N LEU A 57 -13.21 8.75 -2.36
CA LEU A 57 -12.20 8.21 -3.29
C LEU A 57 -11.57 9.31 -4.17
N ARG A 58 -12.37 10.28 -4.64
CA ARG A 58 -11.88 11.38 -5.48
C ARG A 58 -10.84 12.24 -4.74
N GLU A 59 -11.05 12.50 -3.45
CA GLU A 59 -10.10 13.26 -2.63
C GLU A 59 -8.82 12.47 -2.40
N ALA A 60 -8.94 11.17 -2.10
CA ALA A 60 -7.80 10.27 -1.93
C ALA A 60 -6.94 10.19 -3.20
N LEU A 61 -7.57 10.01 -4.37
CA LEU A 61 -6.87 10.01 -5.67
C LEU A 61 -6.21 11.35 -5.96
N SER A 62 -6.90 12.46 -5.69
CA SER A 62 -6.33 13.80 -5.85
C SER A 62 -5.11 14.00 -4.94
N ALA A 63 -5.15 13.50 -3.71
CA ALA A 63 -4.02 13.53 -2.79
C ALA A 63 -2.86 12.66 -3.27
N LEU A 64 -3.13 11.43 -3.74
CA LEU A 64 -2.15 10.54 -4.33
C LEU A 64 -1.38 11.22 -5.46
N HIS A 65 -2.06 11.92 -6.37
CA HIS A 65 -1.42 12.64 -7.48
C HIS A 65 -0.57 13.83 -7.05
N ARG A 66 -0.79 14.40 -5.87
CA ARG A 66 0.04 15.48 -5.31
C ARG A 66 1.30 14.98 -4.61
N LEU A 67 1.43 13.67 -4.38
CA LEU A 67 2.63 13.12 -3.77
C LEU A 67 3.80 13.14 -4.76
N GLU A 68 4.92 13.70 -4.33
CA GLU A 68 6.17 13.73 -5.10
C GLU A 68 6.67 12.29 -5.37
N TRP A 69 6.52 11.41 -4.39
CA TRP A 69 6.89 10.00 -4.47
C TRP A 69 5.81 9.08 -3.89
N VAL A 70 5.65 7.92 -4.52
CA VAL A 70 4.78 6.81 -4.10
C VAL A 70 5.57 5.53 -4.29
N GLY A 71 5.60 4.69 -3.27
CA GLY A 71 6.17 3.34 -3.32
C GLY A 71 5.13 2.30 -2.93
N LEU A 72 5.27 1.09 -3.47
CA LEU A 72 4.43 -0.06 -3.15
C LEU A 72 5.28 -1.18 -2.57
N THR A 73 4.79 -1.82 -1.52
CA THR A 73 5.46 -2.96 -0.88
C THR A 73 5.58 -4.16 -1.81
N ASP A 74 4.57 -4.41 -2.64
CA ASP A 74 4.55 -5.47 -3.64
C ASP A 74 5.60 -5.27 -4.73
N LEU A 75 6.05 -4.03 -4.91
CA LEU A 75 7.10 -3.62 -5.86
C LEU A 75 8.22 -2.86 -5.13
N PHE A 76 8.65 -3.38 -3.97
CA PHE A 76 9.56 -2.68 -3.07
C PHE A 76 10.87 -2.28 -3.75
N GLU A 77 11.54 -3.22 -4.42
CA GLU A 77 12.83 -2.95 -5.09
C GLU A 77 12.68 -1.89 -6.19
N GLN A 78 11.61 -1.99 -7.00
CA GLN A 78 11.32 -1.02 -8.05
C GLN A 78 10.99 0.36 -7.47
N SER A 79 10.28 0.40 -6.35
CA SER A 79 9.95 1.63 -5.62
C SER A 79 11.22 2.34 -5.13
N LEU A 80 12.21 1.58 -4.65
CA LEU A 80 13.52 2.13 -4.24
C LEU A 80 14.34 2.62 -5.44
N CYS A 81 14.32 1.89 -6.56
CA CYS A 81 14.96 2.35 -7.79
C CYS A 81 14.37 3.66 -8.29
N LEU A 82 13.03 3.78 -8.30
CA LEU A 82 12.37 5.03 -8.64
C LEU A 82 12.75 6.16 -7.68
N LEU A 83 12.78 5.90 -6.37
CA LEU A 83 13.19 6.88 -5.36
C LEU A 83 14.63 7.36 -5.61
N HIS A 84 15.56 6.43 -5.87
CA HIS A 84 16.94 6.76 -6.17
C HIS A 84 17.06 7.64 -7.41
N TYR A 85 16.32 7.33 -8.48
CA TYR A 85 16.32 8.16 -9.69
C TYR A 85 15.77 9.56 -9.42
N GLN A 86 14.67 9.68 -8.67
CA GLN A 86 14.11 10.99 -8.33
C GLN A 86 15.07 11.83 -7.46
N ALA A 87 15.80 11.20 -6.55
CA ALA A 87 16.75 11.90 -5.68
C ALA A 87 18.05 12.30 -6.42
N ASN A 88 18.58 11.42 -7.26
CA ASN A 88 19.94 11.55 -7.80
C ASN A 88 20.01 11.82 -9.31
N GLY A 89 18.87 11.79 -10.01
CA GLY A 89 18.79 11.90 -11.47
C GLY A 89 19.39 10.72 -12.24
N THR A 90 19.89 9.70 -11.54
CA THR A 90 20.58 8.52 -12.08
C THR A 90 20.14 7.26 -11.35
N LEU A 91 20.24 6.12 -12.04
CA LEU A 91 19.98 4.81 -11.47
C LEU A 91 21.30 4.06 -11.20
N PRO A 92 21.42 3.37 -10.06
CA PRO A 92 22.53 2.46 -9.85
C PRO A 92 22.36 1.25 -10.76
N LYS A 93 23.47 0.62 -11.16
CA LYS A 93 23.44 -0.57 -12.03
C LYS A 93 22.70 -1.76 -11.41
N SER A 94 22.52 -1.81 -10.09
CA SER A 94 21.71 -2.82 -9.42
C SER A 94 20.21 -2.71 -9.74
N CYS A 95 19.75 -1.55 -10.22
CA CYS A 95 18.37 -1.35 -10.66
C CYS A 95 18.10 -1.86 -12.08
N ASP A 96 19.14 -2.10 -12.87
CA ASP A 96 19.00 -2.68 -14.20
C ASP A 96 18.88 -4.21 -14.10
N CYS A 97 17.87 -4.75 -14.76
CA CYS A 97 17.53 -6.18 -14.70
C CYS A 97 18.50 -7.07 -15.46
N ASP A 98 19.20 -6.51 -16.43
CA ASP A 98 20.20 -7.24 -17.21
C ASP A 98 21.61 -7.11 -16.65
N SER A 99 21.76 -6.31 -15.60
CA SER A 99 23.06 -6.05 -14.99
C SER A 99 23.52 -7.24 -14.16
N ALA A 100 24.76 -7.67 -14.41
CA ALA A 100 25.44 -8.65 -13.55
C ALA A 100 25.67 -8.14 -12.12
N GLU A 101 25.60 -6.82 -11.89
CA GLU A 101 25.70 -6.20 -10.56
C GLU A 101 24.38 -6.26 -9.78
N ARG A 102 23.30 -6.77 -10.40
CA ARG A 102 22.06 -7.11 -9.70
C ARG A 102 22.30 -8.36 -8.83
N ILE A 103 22.93 -8.15 -7.69
CA ILE A 103 23.03 -9.18 -6.66
C ILE A 103 21.64 -9.30 -6.02
N ASP A 104 21.05 -10.49 -6.03
CA ASP A 104 19.73 -10.84 -5.44
C ASP A 104 19.50 -10.35 -4.00
N ARG A 105 20.54 -9.86 -3.32
CA ARG A 105 20.54 -9.43 -1.92
C ARG A 105 21.28 -8.13 -1.64
N ALA A 106 21.82 -7.43 -2.64
CA ALA A 106 22.27 -6.04 -2.44
C ALA A 106 21.05 -5.11 -2.45
N ARG A 107 20.10 -5.39 -1.55
CA ARG A 107 18.94 -4.54 -1.28
C ARG A 107 19.48 -3.16 -0.92
N LEU A 108 18.82 -2.11 -1.39
CA LEU A 108 19.10 -0.73 -0.98
C LEU A 108 18.70 -0.54 0.51
N GLY A 109 19.39 -1.23 1.43
CA GLY A 109 19.15 -1.25 2.87
C GLY A 109 19.08 -2.66 3.48
N ALA A 110 19.44 -2.77 4.76
CA ALA A 110 19.26 -3.98 5.57
C ALA A 110 17.83 -4.02 6.13
N TRP A 111 16.88 -4.48 5.32
CA TRP A 111 15.50 -4.63 5.79
C TRP A 111 15.36 -5.87 6.69
N ARG A 112 14.72 -5.69 7.85
CA ARG A 112 14.35 -6.77 8.77
C ARG A 112 12.85 -6.71 9.01
N GLU A 113 12.10 -7.71 8.54
CA GLU A 113 10.70 -7.90 8.93
C GLU A 113 10.66 -8.08 10.46
N THR A 114 10.00 -7.16 11.16
CA THR A 114 9.79 -7.26 12.61
C THR A 114 8.41 -7.78 12.98
N ARG A 115 7.52 -8.01 12.00
CA ARG A 115 6.17 -8.51 12.25
C ARG A 115 6.13 -10.03 12.30
N SER A 116 5.33 -10.52 13.24
CA SER A 116 5.04 -11.93 13.49
C SER A 116 4.27 -12.54 12.32
N GLU A 117 4.75 -13.71 11.88
CA GLU A 117 4.14 -14.70 10.98
C GLU A 117 3.16 -14.19 9.91
N LYS A 118 3.48 -14.46 8.65
CA LYS A 118 2.53 -14.26 7.54
C LYS A 118 1.25 -15.05 7.83
N ARG A 119 0.13 -14.33 7.93
CA ARG A 119 -1.21 -14.94 8.05
C ARG A 119 -1.72 -15.23 6.65
N ASP A 120 -2.17 -16.46 6.41
CA ASP A 120 -2.82 -16.83 5.16
C ASP A 120 -4.28 -16.36 5.18
N PRO A 121 -4.71 -15.44 4.29
CA PRO A 121 -6.08 -14.97 4.24
C PRO A 121 -7.11 -16.09 4.07
N ARG A 122 -6.72 -17.23 3.46
CA ARG A 122 -7.59 -18.40 3.26
C ARG A 122 -7.99 -19.09 4.57
N LEU A 123 -7.28 -18.80 5.67
CA LEU A 123 -7.60 -19.31 6.99
C LEU A 123 -8.61 -18.43 7.74
N LEU A 124 -8.99 -17.28 7.18
CA LEU A 124 -9.99 -16.40 7.80
C LEU A 124 -11.42 -16.87 7.47
N PRO A 125 -12.37 -16.74 8.41
CA PRO A 125 -13.78 -16.96 8.13
C PRO A 125 -14.30 -16.05 7.00
N ALA A 126 -15.23 -16.55 6.19
CA ALA A 126 -15.80 -15.79 5.07
C ALA A 126 -16.43 -14.46 5.50
N GLU A 127 -17.06 -14.40 6.68
CA GLU A 127 -17.62 -13.19 7.25
C GLU A 127 -16.55 -12.13 7.59
N VAL A 128 -15.37 -12.57 8.06
CA VAL A 128 -14.25 -11.68 8.36
C VAL A 128 -13.64 -11.14 7.07
N LEU A 129 -13.49 -11.99 6.05
CA LEU A 129 -13.04 -11.54 4.72
C LEU A 129 -14.00 -10.52 4.12
N ALA A 130 -15.31 -10.77 4.15
CA ALA A 130 -16.31 -9.82 3.64
C ALA A 130 -16.28 -8.48 4.37
N MET A 131 -16.01 -8.49 5.68
CA MET A 131 -15.83 -7.25 6.45
C MET A 131 -14.54 -6.51 6.06
N ILE A 132 -13.42 -7.22 5.88
CA ILE A 132 -12.16 -6.61 5.41
C ILE A 132 -12.37 -6.00 4.02
N ASP A 133 -13.02 -6.72 3.10
CA ASP A 133 -13.30 -6.24 1.74
C ASP A 133 -14.17 -4.99 1.77
N ALA A 134 -15.22 -4.97 2.60
CA ALA A 134 -16.08 -3.81 2.77
C ALA A 134 -15.31 -2.60 3.31
N GLN A 135 -14.39 -2.82 4.26
CA GLN A 135 -13.58 -1.76 4.87
C GLN A 135 -12.43 -1.26 3.98
N THR A 136 -12.00 -2.06 3.01
CA THR A 136 -10.84 -1.76 2.15
C THR A 136 -11.22 -1.52 0.70
N ALA A 137 -12.51 -1.44 0.36
CA ALA A 137 -12.98 -1.22 -1.02
C ALA A 137 -12.39 0.05 -1.66
N VAL A 138 -12.30 1.15 -0.89
CA VAL A 138 -11.68 2.39 -1.36
C VAL A 138 -10.16 2.22 -1.51
N ASP A 139 -9.51 1.55 -0.56
CA ASP A 139 -8.07 1.24 -0.60
C ASP A 139 -7.70 0.35 -1.79
N ALA A 140 -8.53 -0.62 -2.16
CA ALA A 140 -8.32 -1.45 -3.35
C ALA A 140 -8.31 -0.60 -4.62
N SER A 141 -9.22 0.37 -4.72
CA SER A 141 -9.26 1.33 -5.84
C SER A 141 -8.04 2.27 -5.83
N LEU A 142 -7.63 2.71 -4.65
CA LEU A 142 -6.47 3.58 -4.47
C LEU A 142 -5.15 2.85 -4.78
N PHE A 143 -4.98 1.61 -4.32
CA PHE A 143 -3.86 0.74 -4.65
C PHE A 143 -3.77 0.53 -6.16
N ALA A 144 -4.90 0.27 -6.82
CA ALA A 144 -4.96 0.11 -8.26
C ALA A 144 -4.50 1.38 -9.02
N ALA A 145 -4.84 2.56 -8.52
CA ALA A 145 -4.36 3.82 -9.08
C ALA A 145 -2.86 4.05 -8.80
N ALA A 146 -2.41 3.79 -7.58
CA ALA A 146 -1.01 3.92 -7.17
C ALA A 146 -0.10 2.96 -7.96
N LEU A 147 -0.57 1.74 -8.23
CA LEU A 147 0.17 0.76 -9.03
C LEU A 147 0.37 1.24 -10.46
N ARG A 148 -0.69 1.75 -11.11
CA ARG A 148 -0.58 2.33 -12.47
C ARG A 148 0.40 3.51 -12.50
N LEU A 149 0.27 4.43 -11.54
CA LEU A 149 1.16 5.59 -11.39
C LEU A 149 2.63 5.17 -11.20
N LEU A 150 2.89 4.17 -10.35
CA LEU A 150 4.24 3.66 -10.13
C LEU A 150 4.80 3.03 -11.40
N LEU A 151 4.03 2.19 -12.09
CA LEU A 151 4.45 1.48 -13.28
C LEU A 151 4.76 2.41 -14.47
N GLY A 152 3.93 3.42 -14.73
CA GLY A 152 4.22 4.36 -15.82
C GLY A 152 5.34 5.36 -15.47
N ARG A 153 5.51 5.75 -14.19
CA ARG A 153 6.74 6.43 -13.73
C ARG A 153 7.98 5.59 -13.99
N LEU A 154 7.97 4.31 -13.63
CA LEU A 154 9.07 3.38 -13.90
C LEU A 154 9.36 3.27 -15.40
N ARG A 155 8.32 3.12 -16.23
CA ARG A 155 8.46 3.10 -17.69
C ARG A 155 9.16 4.36 -18.22
N THR A 156 8.77 5.53 -17.71
CA THR A 156 9.41 6.81 -18.07
C THR A 156 10.89 6.82 -17.69
N VAL A 157 11.25 6.26 -16.52
CA VAL A 157 12.66 6.12 -16.11
C VAL A 157 13.42 5.18 -17.04
N GLU A 158 12.86 4.02 -17.42
CA GLU A 158 13.49 3.12 -18.39
C GLU A 158 13.77 3.83 -19.72
N GLN A 159 12.78 4.57 -20.24
CA GLN A 159 12.92 5.32 -21.49
C GLN A 159 14.03 6.38 -21.43
N ARG A 160 14.21 7.03 -20.27
CA ARG A 160 15.22 8.08 -20.08
C ARG A 160 16.63 7.53 -19.84
N THR A 161 16.74 6.38 -19.20
CA THR A 161 18.03 5.83 -18.73
C THR A 161 18.53 4.67 -19.57
N GLY A 162 17.66 4.00 -20.32
CA GLY A 162 17.95 2.75 -21.03
C GLY A 162 17.99 1.50 -20.15
N MET A 163 17.86 1.64 -18.82
CA MET A 163 17.87 0.51 -17.88
C MET A 163 16.50 -0.18 -17.84
N ARG A 164 16.46 -1.51 -17.72
CA ARG A 164 15.21 -2.29 -17.81
C ARG A 164 14.58 -2.62 -16.46
N VAL A 165 14.27 -1.62 -15.63
CA VAL A 165 13.76 -1.81 -14.25
C VAL A 165 12.48 -2.67 -14.16
N LEU A 166 11.55 -2.55 -15.12
CA LEU A 166 10.27 -3.28 -15.14
C LEU A 166 10.46 -4.78 -15.45
N ALA A 167 11.56 -5.17 -16.10
CA ALA A 167 11.80 -6.56 -16.48
C ALA A 167 11.97 -7.50 -15.27
N CYS A 168 12.22 -6.96 -14.08
CA CYS A 168 12.39 -7.73 -12.84
C CYS A 168 11.13 -7.82 -11.98
N ILE A 169 10.02 -7.30 -12.47
CA ILE A 169 8.74 -7.50 -11.79
C ILE A 169 8.34 -8.96 -11.98
N ASP A 170 8.13 -9.68 -10.88
CA ASP A 170 7.44 -10.97 -10.90
C ASP A 170 5.95 -10.71 -11.12
N TRP A 171 5.57 -10.56 -12.38
CA TRP A 171 4.20 -10.27 -12.80
C TRP A 171 3.21 -11.35 -12.38
N GLU A 172 3.66 -12.61 -12.32
CA GLU A 172 2.80 -13.71 -11.89
C GLU A 172 2.51 -13.62 -10.39
N HIS A 173 3.55 -13.36 -9.58
CA HIS A 173 3.38 -13.12 -8.16
C HIS A 173 2.50 -11.91 -7.89
N LEU A 174 2.79 -10.76 -8.50
CA LEU A 174 2.00 -9.55 -8.34
C LEU A 174 0.53 -9.78 -8.70
N ARG A 175 0.26 -10.52 -9.79
CA ARG A 175 -1.11 -10.90 -10.15
C ARG A 175 -1.76 -11.77 -9.09
N ARG A 176 -1.11 -12.86 -8.67
CA ARG A 176 -1.66 -13.77 -7.64
C ARG A 176 -1.91 -13.07 -6.31
N THR A 177 -1.14 -12.05 -5.94
CA THR A 177 -1.32 -11.33 -4.67
C THR A 177 -2.30 -10.17 -4.75
N THR A 178 -2.86 -9.87 -5.92
CA THR A 178 -3.77 -8.71 -6.11
C THR A 178 -4.93 -9.00 -7.06
N ASP A 179 -5.15 -10.25 -7.46
CA ASP A 179 -6.24 -10.66 -8.36
C ASP A 179 -7.63 -10.47 -7.74
N TYR A 180 -7.70 -10.41 -6.42
CA TYR A 180 -8.90 -10.05 -5.67
C TYR A 180 -9.38 -8.62 -5.93
N ILE A 181 -8.55 -7.71 -6.48
CA ILE A 181 -8.93 -6.32 -6.75
C ILE A 181 -9.72 -6.25 -8.07
N PRO A 182 -11.02 -5.90 -8.04
CA PRO A 182 -11.87 -5.91 -9.23
C PRO A 182 -11.36 -4.97 -10.32
N GLY A 183 -11.25 -5.47 -11.55
CA GLY A 183 -10.88 -4.67 -12.72
C GLY A 183 -9.42 -4.19 -12.77
N LEU A 184 -8.57 -4.60 -11.83
CA LEU A 184 -7.14 -4.29 -11.85
C LEU A 184 -6.45 -4.95 -13.05
N TRP A 185 -6.72 -6.23 -13.25
CA TRP A 185 -6.04 -7.06 -14.24
C TRP A 185 -6.83 -7.15 -15.54
N LYS A 186 -6.47 -6.29 -16.50
CA LYS A 186 -6.86 -6.42 -17.93
C LYS A 186 -5.70 -6.90 -18.81
N GLY A 187 -4.57 -7.26 -18.19
CA GLY A 187 -3.28 -7.62 -18.81
C GLY A 187 -2.15 -6.67 -18.37
N PRO A 188 -0.87 -7.09 -18.40
CA PRO A 188 0.26 -6.24 -18.01
C PRO A 188 0.37 -4.95 -18.83
N GLU A 189 0.14 -5.05 -20.14
CA GLU A 189 0.16 -3.88 -21.03
C GLU A 189 -0.96 -2.88 -20.70
N ALA A 190 -2.13 -3.35 -20.25
CA ALA A 190 -3.21 -2.46 -19.85
C ALA A 190 -2.86 -1.64 -18.60
N LEU A 191 -2.11 -2.22 -17.66
CA LEU A 191 -1.60 -1.50 -16.48
C LEU A 191 -0.59 -0.42 -16.86
N LEU A 192 0.13 -0.61 -17.97
CA LEU A 192 1.14 0.32 -18.47
C LEU A 192 0.56 1.38 -19.41
N ALA A 193 -0.55 1.09 -20.10
CA ALA A 193 -1.15 1.96 -21.11
C ALA A 193 -1.99 3.11 -20.52
N ASP A 194 -2.59 2.92 -19.33
CA ASP A 194 -3.55 3.88 -18.75
C ASP A 194 -2.93 5.25 -18.37
N GLU A 195 -1.61 5.34 -18.14
CA GLU A 195 -0.99 6.61 -17.71
C GLU A 195 -0.64 7.56 -18.87
N LEU A 196 -0.33 7.02 -20.06
CA LEU A 196 0.01 7.82 -21.25
C LEU A 196 -1.14 8.70 -21.73
N ALA A 197 -2.39 8.29 -21.50
CA ALA A 197 -3.57 9.08 -21.86
C ALA A 197 -3.82 10.27 -20.92
N SER A 198 -3.29 10.23 -19.69
CA SER A 198 -3.57 11.24 -18.65
C SER A 198 -2.54 12.38 -18.58
N GLN A 199 -1.39 12.25 -19.26
CA GLN A 199 -0.33 13.27 -19.30
C GLN A 199 -0.37 14.17 -20.56
N VAL A 200 -1.34 13.96 -21.46
CA VAL A 200 -1.53 14.76 -22.69
C VAL A 200 -2.73 15.71 -22.59
N GLY A 201 -3.28 15.92 -21.39
CA GLY A 201 -4.41 16.81 -21.10
C GLY A 201 -4.01 18.04 -20.29
#